data_AF-A0A1V4CJR0-F1
#
_entry.id   AF-A0A1V4CJR0-F1
#
_cell.length_a   1.000
_cell.length_b   1.000
_cell.length_c   1.000
_cell.angle_alpha   90.00
_cell.angle_beta   90.00
_cell.angle_gamma   90.00
#
_symmetry.space_group_name_H-M   'P 1'
#
loop_
_entity.id
_entity.type
_entity.pdbx_description
1 polymer ?
#
loop_
_entity_poly.entity_id
_entity_poly.type
_entity_poly.pdbx_seq_one_letter_code
_entity_poly.pdbx_strand_id
1 'polypeptide(L)'
;MSKSLRLSEKWFRRGLWLVAFLFAWFLTGLGSTIVGDLPQVEQTRLLEDFMDPQRTPVLKESIKTAEKAAEEAQAALEQAQLKLQTARADNRAARETFDNWLATRSVTQRAEQDEEVLQRTRELDGLRKIERDALAAVEKQQQVALDARQAQQRAQAELSSLEDAARDTYMEEQRAQELRVFGYRLALTLPLLVVAGWLFKKHRKGSSWPFVWGFIFFALFAFFVELVPYLPSYGGYVRYIVGILLTVIGGRYAIAALQRYLERQKAVEALPDTQRRKEMDYDLAQARLAKNVCPGCERAVDLKDGKTDFCPHCGLCLFDRCGHCSTRKSAFARYCFACGTEARRGDAPDAGLTPAPAAAAAAPTDRAPDPAPALSAASPAAPSA
;
A
#
# COMPACT_ATOMS: atom_id res chain seq x y z
N MET A 1 3.23 23.54 48.84
CA MET A 1 3.37 23.45 47.37
C MET A 1 4.42 22.39 47.03
N SER A 2 4.05 21.19 46.54
CA SER A 2 5.04 20.14 46.22
C SER A 2 4.60 19.02 45.25
N LYS A 3 3.41 19.10 44.63
CA LYS A 3 2.92 18.07 43.67
C LYS A 3 3.34 18.30 42.20
N SER A 4 3.83 19.50 41.84
CA SER A 4 4.21 19.84 40.46
C SER A 4 5.50 19.15 39.99
N LEU A 5 6.45 18.87 40.89
CA LEU A 5 7.81 18.43 40.53
C LEU A 5 7.88 16.99 39.95
N ARG A 6 7.00 16.06 40.39
CA ARG A 6 6.99 14.68 39.86
C ARG A 6 6.22 14.49 38.54
N LEU A 7 5.26 15.37 38.26
CA LEU A 7 4.67 15.45 36.92
C LEU A 7 5.66 16.08 35.93
N SER A 8 6.40 17.11 36.38
CA SER A 8 7.44 17.77 35.58
C SER A 8 8.42 16.77 34.96
N GLU A 9 9.01 15.84 35.71
CA GLU A 9 10.04 14.95 35.14
C GLU A 9 9.52 14.07 33.98
N LYS A 10 8.29 13.56 34.06
CA LYS A 10 7.69 12.76 32.97
C LYS A 10 7.35 13.62 31.75
N TRP A 11 6.89 14.85 31.96
CA TRP A 11 6.62 15.81 30.88
C TRP A 11 7.91 16.35 30.26
N PHE A 12 8.96 16.56 31.06
CA PHE A 12 10.29 16.98 30.61
C PHE A 12 10.94 15.89 29.75
N ARG A 13 10.91 14.62 30.17
CA ARG A 13 11.37 13.49 29.34
C ARG A 13 10.60 13.35 28.02
N ARG A 14 9.29 13.68 27.99
CA ARG A 14 8.50 13.74 26.75
C ARG A 14 8.88 14.93 25.88
N GLY A 15 9.11 16.10 26.46
CA GLY A 15 9.60 17.29 25.77
C GLY A 15 10.97 17.05 25.12
N LEU A 16 11.90 16.41 25.85
CA LEU A 16 13.21 16.01 25.32
C LEU A 16 13.09 15.04 24.13
N TRP A 17 12.13 14.10 24.17
CA TRP A 17 11.83 13.23 23.03
C TRP A 17 11.26 14.00 21.82
N LEU A 18 10.38 14.98 22.06
CA LEU A 18 9.84 15.85 21.02
C LEU A 18 10.96 16.66 20.36
N VAL A 19 11.88 17.23 21.16
CA VAL A 19 13.10 17.89 20.66
C VAL A 19 13.98 16.95 19.86
N ALA A 20 14.15 15.69 20.29
CA ALA A 20 14.91 14.69 19.54
C ALA A 20 14.28 14.37 18.16
N PHE A 21 12.96 14.27 18.09
CA PHE A 21 12.24 14.07 16.82
C PHE A 21 12.31 15.31 15.92
N LEU A 22 12.15 16.53 16.45
CA LEU A 22 12.33 17.76 15.67
C LEU A 22 13.76 17.91 15.14
N PHE A 23 14.75 17.59 15.96
CA PHE A 23 16.16 17.59 15.54
C PHE A 23 16.41 16.57 14.41
N ALA A 24 15.87 15.35 14.54
CA ALA A 24 15.93 14.35 13.49
C ALA A 24 15.22 14.80 12.20
N TRP A 25 14.07 15.45 12.32
CA TRP A 25 13.32 16.02 11.19
C TRP A 25 14.10 17.11 10.45
N PHE A 26 14.69 18.07 11.17
CA PHE A 26 15.52 19.12 10.56
C PHE A 26 16.76 18.55 9.88
N LEU A 27 17.45 17.58 10.50
CA LEU A 27 18.59 16.89 9.86
C LEU A 27 18.14 16.10 8.62
N THR A 28 16.98 15.46 8.66
CA THR A 28 16.40 14.74 7.50
C THR A 28 16.10 15.69 6.34
N GLY A 29 15.47 16.83 6.62
CA GLY A 29 15.22 17.86 5.62
C GLY A 29 16.51 18.38 5.00
N LEU A 30 17.50 18.73 5.83
CA LEU A 30 18.80 19.22 5.37
C LEU A 30 19.58 18.17 4.55
N GLY A 31 19.54 16.90 4.95
CA GLY A 31 20.10 15.79 4.18
C GLY A 31 19.46 15.70 2.80
N SER A 32 18.13 15.67 2.75
CA SER A 32 17.37 15.56 1.50
C SER A 32 17.61 16.73 0.53
N THR A 33 17.85 17.94 1.03
CA THR A 33 18.24 19.08 0.18
C THR A 33 19.66 18.94 -0.34
N ILE A 34 20.62 18.52 0.50
CA ILE A 34 22.03 18.36 0.09
C ILE A 34 22.20 17.20 -0.91
N VAL A 35 21.41 16.13 -0.79
CA VAL A 35 21.40 15.00 -1.73
C VAL A 35 20.53 15.28 -2.96
N GLY A 36 19.54 16.15 -2.85
CA GLY A 36 18.76 16.67 -3.98
C GLY A 36 19.56 17.64 -4.86
N ASP A 37 20.41 18.46 -4.23
CA ASP A 37 21.37 19.38 -4.90
C ASP A 37 22.67 18.67 -5.33
N LEU A 38 22.86 17.39 -5.00
CA LEU A 38 23.94 16.59 -5.59
C LEU A 38 23.65 16.51 -7.10
N PRO A 39 24.51 17.10 -7.95
CA PRO A 39 24.06 17.56 -9.25
C PRO A 39 23.56 16.41 -10.14
N GLN A 40 22.54 16.72 -10.93
CA GLN A 40 22.03 15.89 -12.03
C GLN A 40 23.06 15.90 -13.19
N VAL A 41 24.31 15.49 -12.91
CA VAL A 41 25.49 15.67 -13.78
C VAL A 41 25.35 14.88 -15.08
N GLU A 42 24.72 13.71 -15.01
CA GLU A 42 24.46 12.88 -16.16
C GLU A 42 23.12 13.33 -16.77
N GLN A 43 23.25 14.16 -17.82
CA GLN A 43 22.16 14.45 -18.76
C GLN A 43 21.48 13.14 -19.13
N THR A 44 20.15 13.10 -19.15
CA THR A 44 19.38 11.95 -19.65
C THR A 44 19.70 11.74 -21.12
N ARG A 45 20.74 10.94 -21.37
CA ARG A 45 21.11 10.50 -22.70
C ARG A 45 19.94 9.73 -23.28
N LEU A 46 19.45 10.14 -24.45
CA LEU A 46 18.38 9.44 -25.12
C LEU A 46 18.96 8.23 -25.85
N LEU A 47 18.14 7.22 -26.16
CA LEU A 47 18.57 6.08 -27.00
C LEU A 47 19.21 6.56 -28.31
N GLU A 48 18.70 7.67 -28.85
CA GLU A 48 19.16 8.36 -30.05
C GLU A 48 20.60 8.90 -29.95
N ASP A 49 21.11 9.19 -28.74
CA ASP A 49 22.50 9.60 -28.51
C ASP A 49 23.49 8.41 -28.64
N PHE A 50 23.00 7.18 -28.53
CA PHE A 50 23.78 5.95 -28.67
C PHE A 50 23.69 5.34 -30.09
N MET A 51 22.82 5.89 -30.94
CA MET A 51 22.77 5.55 -32.36
C MET A 51 23.83 6.34 -33.14
N ASP A 52 24.30 5.80 -34.26
CA ASP A 52 25.26 6.51 -35.14
C ASP A 52 24.61 7.81 -35.66
N PRO A 53 25.15 9.01 -35.31
CA PRO A 53 24.51 10.29 -35.62
C PRO A 53 24.59 10.66 -37.12
N GLN A 54 25.41 9.96 -37.90
CA GLN A 54 25.50 10.15 -39.36
C GLN A 54 24.62 9.14 -40.11
N ARG A 55 24.61 7.85 -39.69
CA ARG A 55 23.77 6.83 -40.35
C ARG A 55 22.29 6.97 -40.02
N THR A 56 21.92 7.27 -38.78
CA THR A 56 20.53 7.33 -38.33
C THR A 56 19.64 8.28 -39.16
N PRO A 57 20.03 9.55 -39.43
CA PRO A 57 19.22 10.43 -40.28
C PRO A 57 19.16 9.96 -41.74
N VAL A 58 20.26 9.42 -42.29
CA VAL A 58 20.31 8.89 -43.66
C VAL A 58 19.38 7.69 -43.81
N LEU A 59 19.38 6.78 -42.83
CA LEU A 59 18.53 5.59 -42.84
C LEU A 59 17.05 5.96 -42.64
N LYS A 60 16.73 6.87 -41.70
CA LYS A 60 15.37 7.42 -41.53
C LYS A 60 14.85 8.09 -42.81
N GLU A 61 15.70 8.78 -43.58
CA GLU A 61 15.30 9.34 -44.88
C GLU A 61 15.14 8.25 -45.96
N SER A 62 15.99 7.22 -45.97
CA SER A 62 15.85 6.07 -46.88
C SER A 62 14.57 5.26 -46.65
N ILE A 63 14.08 5.19 -45.40
CA ILE A 63 12.81 4.56 -45.07
C ILE A 63 11.65 5.39 -45.66
N LYS A 64 11.66 6.72 -45.49
CA LYS A 64 10.63 7.59 -46.09
C LYS A 64 10.61 7.53 -47.62
N THR A 65 11.77 7.41 -48.28
CA THR A 65 11.81 7.27 -49.74
C THR A 65 11.34 5.90 -50.19
N ALA A 66 11.67 4.83 -49.45
CA ALA A 66 11.14 3.48 -49.72
C ALA A 66 9.62 3.39 -49.46
N GLU A 67 9.10 4.07 -48.44
CA GLU A 67 7.66 4.19 -48.13
C GLU A 67 6.90 4.88 -49.27
N LYS A 68 7.37 6.06 -49.71
CA LYS A 68 6.79 6.75 -50.87
C LYS A 68 6.85 5.90 -52.15
N ALA A 69 7.98 5.24 -52.40
CA ALA A 69 8.10 4.35 -53.55
C ALA A 69 7.14 3.14 -53.48
N ALA A 70 6.86 2.61 -52.29
CA ALA A 70 5.87 1.56 -52.09
C ALA A 70 4.43 2.05 -52.28
N GLU A 71 4.10 3.26 -51.80
CA GLU A 71 2.81 3.92 -52.03
C GLU A 71 2.58 4.21 -53.54
N GLU A 72 3.56 4.80 -54.21
CA GLU A 72 3.52 5.07 -55.66
C GLU A 72 3.39 3.78 -56.48
N ALA A 73 4.15 2.74 -56.13
CA ALA A 73 4.07 1.44 -56.80
C ALA A 73 2.72 0.76 -56.59
N GLN A 74 2.10 0.91 -55.41
CA GLN A 74 0.77 0.41 -55.08
C GLN A 74 -0.32 1.16 -55.86
N ALA A 75 -0.28 2.49 -55.90
CA ALA A 75 -1.23 3.31 -56.65
C ALA A 75 -1.17 3.03 -58.16
N ALA A 76 0.04 2.86 -58.72
CA ALA A 76 0.21 2.45 -60.11
C ALA A 76 -0.29 1.02 -60.37
N LEU A 77 -0.16 0.10 -59.41
CA LEU A 77 -0.72 -1.25 -59.51
C LEU A 77 -2.25 -1.23 -59.58
N GLU A 78 -2.89 -0.44 -58.72
CA GLU A 78 -4.35 -0.24 -58.72
C GLU A 78 -4.83 0.38 -60.04
N GLN A 79 -4.11 1.36 -60.58
CA GLN A 79 -4.41 1.94 -61.89
C GLN A 79 -4.28 0.92 -63.03
N ALA A 80 -3.26 0.05 -62.99
CA ALA A 80 -3.09 -1.03 -63.98
C ALA A 80 -4.21 -2.08 -63.86
N GLN A 81 -4.60 -2.44 -62.64
CA GLN A 81 -5.70 -3.37 -62.38
C GLN A 81 -7.04 -2.81 -62.89
N LEU A 82 -7.30 -1.51 -62.70
CA LEU A 82 -8.49 -0.85 -63.24
C LEU A 82 -8.52 -0.90 -64.78
N LYS A 83 -7.41 -0.60 -65.44
CA LYS A 83 -7.28 -0.73 -66.91
C LYS A 83 -7.53 -2.15 -67.40
N LEU A 84 -7.04 -3.16 -66.68
CA LEU A 84 -7.31 -4.56 -66.98
C LEU A 84 -8.79 -4.94 -66.78
N GLN A 85 -9.47 -4.38 -65.77
CA GLN A 85 -10.91 -4.58 -65.57
C GLN A 85 -11.71 -3.97 -66.73
N THR A 86 -11.39 -2.75 -67.17
CA THR A 86 -12.00 -2.12 -68.35
C THR A 86 -11.78 -2.96 -69.60
N ALA A 87 -10.52 -3.31 -69.93
CA ALA A 87 -10.21 -4.11 -71.11
C ALA A 87 -10.91 -5.49 -71.12
N ARG A 88 -11.08 -6.11 -69.94
CA ARG A 88 -11.87 -7.35 -69.78
C ARG A 88 -13.36 -7.14 -70.00
N ALA A 89 -13.93 -6.03 -69.51
CA ALA A 89 -15.33 -5.70 -69.70
C ALA A 89 -15.62 -5.42 -71.19
N ASP A 90 -14.78 -4.62 -71.84
CA ASP A 90 -14.89 -4.29 -73.27
C ASP A 90 -14.76 -5.56 -74.14
N ASN A 91 -13.76 -6.41 -73.85
CA ASN A 91 -13.60 -7.67 -74.59
C ASN A 91 -14.79 -8.61 -74.39
N ARG A 92 -15.36 -8.68 -73.18
CA ARG A 92 -16.55 -9.50 -72.90
C ARG A 92 -17.78 -8.96 -73.63
N ALA A 93 -18.07 -7.67 -73.53
CA ALA A 93 -19.21 -7.03 -74.19
C ALA A 93 -19.13 -7.16 -75.72
N ALA A 94 -17.92 -7.06 -76.29
CA ALA A 94 -17.69 -7.28 -77.72
C ALA A 94 -17.94 -8.74 -78.13
N ARG A 95 -17.50 -9.75 -77.33
CA ARG A 95 -17.83 -11.16 -77.56
C ARG A 95 -19.34 -11.40 -77.51
N GLU A 96 -20.01 -10.97 -76.44
CA GLU A 96 -21.46 -11.13 -76.29
C GLU A 96 -22.24 -10.48 -77.44
N THR A 97 -21.82 -9.30 -77.91
CA THR A 97 -22.42 -8.62 -79.06
C THR A 97 -22.18 -9.39 -80.37
N PHE A 98 -20.96 -9.91 -80.57
CA PHE A 98 -20.60 -10.70 -81.74
C PHE A 98 -21.31 -12.06 -81.78
N ASP A 99 -21.43 -12.75 -80.65
CA ASP A 99 -22.14 -14.02 -80.52
C ASP A 99 -23.64 -13.86 -80.78
N ASN A 100 -24.28 -12.80 -80.26
CA ASN A 100 -25.68 -12.47 -80.54
C ASN A 100 -25.91 -12.13 -82.04
N TRP A 101 -24.96 -11.44 -82.67
CA TRP A 101 -24.99 -11.15 -84.10
C TRP A 101 -24.83 -12.43 -84.94
N LEU A 102 -23.87 -13.31 -84.59
CA LEU A 102 -23.69 -14.62 -85.23
C LEU A 102 -24.93 -15.51 -85.08
N ALA A 103 -25.57 -15.53 -83.91
CA ALA A 103 -26.81 -16.27 -83.69
C ALA A 103 -27.92 -15.76 -84.64
N THR A 104 -28.09 -14.45 -84.77
CA THR A 104 -29.06 -13.83 -85.69
C THR A 104 -28.72 -14.13 -87.16
N ARG A 105 -27.44 -14.12 -87.53
CA ARG A 105 -26.96 -14.50 -88.87
C ARG A 105 -27.26 -15.97 -89.18
N SER A 106 -27.05 -16.88 -88.23
CA SER A 106 -27.23 -18.33 -88.43
C SER A 106 -28.64 -18.71 -88.89
N VAL A 107 -29.65 -17.92 -88.51
CA VAL A 107 -31.06 -18.07 -88.89
C VAL A 107 -31.34 -17.62 -90.33
N THR A 108 -30.49 -16.77 -90.92
CA THR A 108 -30.74 -16.13 -92.25
C THR A 108 -29.82 -16.60 -93.37
N GLN A 109 -28.74 -17.32 -93.06
CA GLN A 109 -27.84 -18.04 -94.00
C GLN A 109 -27.35 -17.23 -95.23
N ARG A 110 -27.07 -15.94 -95.07
CA ARG A 110 -26.56 -15.09 -96.17
C ARG A 110 -25.03 -15.16 -96.28
N ALA A 111 -24.54 -15.55 -97.46
CA ALA A 111 -23.11 -15.64 -97.79
C ALA A 111 -22.47 -14.27 -98.09
N GLU A 112 -23.27 -13.29 -98.52
CA GLU A 112 -22.81 -11.95 -98.93
C GLU A 112 -22.18 -11.10 -97.80
N GLN A 113 -22.20 -11.58 -96.54
CA GLN A 113 -21.74 -10.84 -95.35
C GLN A 113 -20.41 -11.35 -94.76
N ASP A 114 -19.70 -12.25 -95.43
CA ASP A 114 -18.45 -12.83 -94.88
C ASP A 114 -17.33 -11.79 -94.65
N GLU A 115 -17.32 -10.67 -95.39
CA GLU A 115 -16.38 -9.58 -95.15
C GLU A 115 -16.65 -8.82 -93.84
N GLU A 116 -17.91 -8.71 -93.41
CA GLU A 116 -18.29 -8.12 -92.11
C GLU A 116 -17.86 -9.03 -90.95
N VAL A 117 -17.94 -10.36 -91.12
CA VAL A 117 -17.41 -11.34 -90.16
C VAL A 117 -15.91 -11.11 -89.96
N LEU A 118 -15.15 -10.95 -91.04
CA LEU A 118 -13.69 -10.72 -90.99
C LEU A 118 -13.34 -9.39 -90.32
N GLN A 119 -14.13 -8.33 -90.55
CA GLN A 119 -13.93 -7.03 -89.89
C GLN A 119 -14.16 -7.14 -88.37
N ARG A 120 -15.32 -7.65 -87.94
CA ARG A 120 -15.65 -7.85 -86.51
C ARG A 120 -14.68 -8.81 -85.81
N THR A 121 -14.18 -9.83 -86.50
CA THR A 121 -13.14 -10.73 -85.95
C THR A 121 -11.84 -9.97 -85.67
N ARG A 122 -11.40 -9.09 -86.58
CA ARG A 122 -10.20 -8.26 -86.39
C ARG A 122 -10.36 -7.27 -85.24
N GLU A 123 -11.55 -6.68 -85.06
CA GLU A 123 -11.87 -5.82 -83.91
C GLU A 123 -11.74 -6.60 -82.59
N LEU A 124 -12.28 -7.82 -82.55
CA LEU A 124 -12.22 -8.70 -81.37
C LEU A 124 -10.78 -9.13 -81.03
N ASP A 125 -9.96 -9.44 -82.04
CA ASP A 125 -8.53 -9.71 -81.87
C ASP A 125 -7.76 -8.48 -81.37
N GLY A 126 -8.15 -7.28 -81.83
CA GLY A 126 -7.66 -6.00 -81.32
C GLY A 126 -7.92 -5.84 -79.83
N LEU A 127 -9.17 -6.03 -79.39
CA LEU A 127 -9.55 -5.98 -77.97
C LEU A 127 -8.82 -7.07 -77.15
N ARG A 128 -8.64 -8.28 -77.72
CA ARG A 128 -7.90 -9.37 -77.06
C ARG A 128 -6.39 -9.09 -76.95
N LYS A 129 -5.84 -8.27 -77.84
CA LYS A 129 -4.47 -7.75 -77.70
C LYS A 129 -4.41 -6.73 -76.55
N ILE A 130 -5.34 -5.77 -76.50
CA ILE A 130 -5.42 -4.77 -75.41
C ILE A 130 -5.56 -5.44 -74.04
N GLU A 131 -6.37 -6.50 -73.91
CA GLU A 131 -6.49 -7.26 -72.66
C GLU A 131 -5.14 -7.89 -72.21
N ARG A 132 -4.38 -8.48 -73.15
CA ARG A 132 -3.07 -9.06 -72.86
C ARG A 132 -2.02 -8.01 -72.51
N ASP A 133 -2.00 -6.89 -73.23
CA ASP A 133 -1.09 -5.77 -72.98
C ASP A 133 -1.39 -5.13 -71.60
N ALA A 134 -2.67 -5.05 -71.21
CA ALA A 134 -3.09 -4.62 -69.87
C ALA A 134 -2.72 -5.63 -68.77
N LEU A 135 -2.81 -6.94 -69.03
CA LEU A 135 -2.38 -7.98 -68.09
C LEU A 135 -0.87 -7.92 -67.85
N ALA A 136 -0.06 -7.84 -68.90
CA ALA A 136 1.39 -7.69 -68.79
C ALA A 136 1.80 -6.40 -68.05
N ALA A 137 1.04 -5.32 -68.20
CA ALA A 137 1.23 -4.10 -67.42
C ALA A 137 0.94 -4.29 -65.92
N VAL A 138 -0.10 -5.07 -65.57
CA VAL A 138 -0.38 -5.45 -64.17
C VAL A 138 0.73 -6.32 -63.60
N GLU A 139 1.18 -7.35 -64.31
CA GLU A 139 2.26 -8.26 -63.86
C GLU A 139 3.57 -7.50 -63.61
N LYS A 140 3.97 -6.63 -64.54
CA LYS A 140 5.13 -5.74 -64.36
C LYS A 140 4.99 -4.87 -63.11
N GLN A 141 3.81 -4.31 -62.87
CA GLN A 141 3.59 -3.41 -61.74
C GLN A 141 3.46 -4.16 -60.40
N GLN A 142 3.02 -5.43 -60.40
CA GLN A 142 3.09 -6.31 -59.23
C GLN A 142 4.55 -6.55 -58.81
N GLN A 143 5.44 -6.80 -59.77
CA GLN A 143 6.86 -6.98 -59.48
C GLN A 143 7.46 -5.71 -58.84
N VAL A 144 7.21 -4.53 -59.42
CA VAL A 144 7.66 -3.24 -58.86
C VAL A 144 7.14 -3.01 -57.44
N ALA A 145 5.86 -3.34 -57.17
CA ALA A 145 5.28 -3.22 -55.84
C ALA A 145 5.89 -4.20 -54.82
N LEU A 146 6.25 -5.42 -55.25
CA LEU A 146 6.95 -6.39 -54.41
C LEU A 146 8.38 -5.93 -54.09
N ASP A 147 9.13 -5.46 -55.09
CA ASP A 147 10.50 -4.98 -54.92
C ASP A 147 10.54 -3.74 -54.00
N ALA A 148 9.60 -2.80 -54.15
CA ALA A 148 9.47 -1.64 -53.27
C ALA A 148 9.16 -2.02 -51.81
N ARG A 149 8.22 -2.95 -51.57
CA ARG A 149 7.93 -3.47 -50.23
C ARG A 149 9.13 -4.19 -49.60
N GLN A 150 9.87 -4.96 -50.39
CA GLN A 150 11.09 -5.61 -49.89
C GLN A 150 12.21 -4.60 -49.57
N ALA A 151 12.31 -3.49 -50.31
CA ALA A 151 13.26 -2.42 -50.01
C ALA A 151 12.89 -1.71 -48.71
N GLN A 152 11.61 -1.38 -48.52
CA GLN A 152 11.08 -0.82 -47.27
C GLN A 152 11.37 -1.73 -46.07
N GLN A 153 11.05 -3.03 -46.18
CA GLN A 153 11.30 -4.02 -45.11
C GLN A 153 12.79 -4.14 -44.77
N ARG A 154 13.68 -4.10 -45.77
CA ARG A 154 15.14 -4.11 -45.55
C ARG A 154 15.61 -2.87 -44.80
N ALA A 155 15.15 -1.68 -45.17
CA ALA A 155 15.52 -0.43 -44.51
C ALA A 155 14.99 -0.36 -43.06
N GLN A 156 13.76 -0.83 -42.82
CA GLN A 156 13.19 -0.93 -41.47
C GLN A 156 13.93 -1.97 -40.61
N ALA A 157 14.31 -3.12 -41.18
CA ALA A 157 15.10 -4.13 -40.48
C ALA A 157 16.50 -3.59 -40.09
N GLU A 158 17.17 -2.87 -40.99
CA GLU A 158 18.45 -2.22 -40.69
C GLU A 158 18.29 -1.20 -39.54
N LEU A 159 17.22 -0.39 -39.53
CA LEU A 159 16.96 0.55 -38.44
C LEU A 159 16.75 -0.17 -37.11
N SER A 160 15.92 -1.24 -37.09
CA SER A 160 15.71 -2.02 -35.87
C SER A 160 17.01 -2.64 -35.34
N SER A 161 17.92 -3.08 -36.22
CA SER A 161 19.22 -3.61 -35.80
C SER A 161 20.14 -2.54 -35.18
N LEU A 162 20.07 -1.29 -35.65
CA LEU A 162 20.79 -0.17 -35.04
C LEU A 162 20.15 0.26 -33.70
N GLU A 163 18.81 0.25 -33.61
CA GLU A 163 18.10 0.53 -32.37
C GLU A 163 18.40 -0.52 -31.29
N ASP A 164 18.42 -1.82 -31.63
CA ASP A 164 18.71 -2.89 -30.69
C ASP A 164 20.19 -2.88 -30.23
N ALA A 165 21.14 -2.62 -31.14
CA ALA A 165 22.55 -2.44 -30.75
C ALA A 165 22.76 -1.19 -29.86
N ALA A 166 22.03 -0.11 -30.12
CA ALA A 166 22.02 1.07 -29.26
C ALA A 166 21.35 0.80 -27.90
N ARG A 167 20.31 -0.04 -27.85
CA ARG A 167 19.60 -0.41 -26.60
C ARG A 167 20.49 -1.13 -25.61
N ASP A 168 21.28 -2.11 -26.05
CA ASP A 168 22.18 -2.83 -25.14
C ASP A 168 23.22 -1.88 -24.51
N THR A 169 23.81 -1.01 -25.33
CA THR A 169 24.78 0.02 -24.89
C THR A 169 24.12 1.03 -23.94
N TYR A 170 22.93 1.52 -24.29
CA TYR A 170 22.12 2.41 -23.47
C TYR A 170 21.79 1.79 -22.10
N MET A 171 21.42 0.50 -22.06
CA MET A 171 21.10 -0.22 -20.83
C MET A 171 22.33 -0.45 -19.95
N GLU A 172 23.51 -0.65 -20.53
CA GLU A 172 24.77 -0.76 -19.77
C GLU A 172 25.16 0.59 -19.14
N GLU A 173 25.14 1.67 -19.92
CA GLU A 173 25.43 3.02 -19.40
C GLU A 173 24.37 3.51 -18.41
N GLN A 174 23.08 3.23 -18.61
CA GLN A 174 22.04 3.55 -17.63
C GLN A 174 22.32 2.84 -16.29
N ARG A 175 22.67 1.55 -16.30
CA ARG A 175 23.07 0.81 -15.08
C ARG A 175 24.33 1.40 -14.46
N ALA A 176 25.30 1.84 -15.26
CA ALA A 176 26.52 2.47 -14.77
C ALA A 176 26.22 3.81 -14.07
N GLN A 177 25.34 4.65 -14.63
CA GLN A 177 24.88 5.90 -14.02
C GLN A 177 24.10 5.63 -12.72
N GLU A 178 23.15 4.69 -12.73
CA GLU A 178 22.42 4.26 -11.52
C GLU A 178 23.38 3.79 -10.41
N LEU A 179 24.42 3.02 -10.76
CA LEU A 179 25.47 2.57 -9.83
C LEU A 179 26.36 3.72 -9.33
N ARG A 180 26.69 4.71 -10.16
CA ARG A 180 27.44 5.92 -9.73
C ARG A 180 26.62 6.75 -8.74
N VAL A 181 25.37 7.05 -9.06
CA VAL A 181 24.43 7.79 -8.20
C VAL A 181 24.20 7.05 -6.88
N PHE A 182 24.00 5.73 -6.93
CA PHE A 182 23.95 4.89 -5.74
C PHE A 182 25.26 4.94 -4.94
N GLY A 183 26.41 4.87 -5.62
CA GLY A 183 27.75 4.97 -5.01
C GLY A 183 27.98 6.27 -4.24
N TYR A 184 27.60 7.42 -4.81
CA TYR A 184 27.71 8.71 -4.12
C TYR A 184 26.80 8.78 -2.88
N ARG A 185 25.55 8.28 -2.99
CA ARG A 185 24.62 8.23 -1.84
C ARG A 185 25.08 7.26 -0.76
N LEU A 186 25.67 6.13 -1.14
CA LEU A 186 26.27 5.16 -0.21
C LEU A 186 27.49 5.78 0.50
N ALA A 187 28.35 6.48 -0.23
CA ALA A 187 29.51 7.17 0.33
C ALA A 187 29.13 8.27 1.34
N LEU A 188 27.96 8.90 1.20
CA LEU A 188 27.44 9.88 2.17
C LEU A 188 26.76 9.24 3.38
N THR A 189 25.93 8.22 3.16
CA THR A 189 25.08 7.60 4.21
C THR A 189 25.83 6.58 5.08
N LEU A 190 26.83 5.87 4.53
CA LEU A 190 27.60 4.87 5.28
C LEU A 190 28.43 5.50 6.43
N PRO A 191 29.18 6.60 6.25
CA PRO A 191 29.84 7.30 7.35
C PRO A 191 28.85 7.77 8.42
N LEU A 192 27.67 8.25 8.02
CA LEU A 192 26.62 8.69 8.92
C LEU A 192 26.12 7.55 9.83
N LEU A 193 25.91 6.35 9.27
CA LEU A 193 25.58 5.14 10.03
C LEU A 193 26.70 4.69 10.97
N VAL A 194 27.96 4.76 10.54
CA VAL A 194 29.13 4.44 11.38
C VAL A 194 29.20 5.39 12.58
N VAL A 195 29.01 6.69 12.36
CA VAL A 195 28.92 7.70 13.42
C VAL A 195 27.74 7.41 14.35
N ALA A 196 26.56 7.05 13.82
CA ALA A 196 25.39 6.71 14.64
C ALA A 196 25.64 5.49 15.54
N GLY A 197 26.26 4.43 15.01
CA GLY A 197 26.66 3.24 15.77
C GLY A 197 27.69 3.56 16.87
N TRP A 198 28.66 4.44 16.58
CA TRP A 198 29.65 4.91 17.56
C TRP A 198 29.00 5.72 18.69
N LEU A 199 28.14 6.70 18.35
CA LEU A 199 27.38 7.48 19.34
C LEU A 199 26.46 6.58 20.19
N PHE A 200 25.81 5.58 19.60
CA PHE A 200 25.02 4.61 20.35
C PHE A 200 25.86 3.78 21.32
N LYS A 201 27.06 3.34 20.93
CA LYS A 201 27.97 2.59 21.83
C LYS A 201 28.48 3.46 22.99
N LYS A 202 28.85 4.72 22.73
CA LYS A 202 29.60 5.56 23.67
C LYS A 202 28.72 6.52 24.51
N HIS A 203 27.67 7.11 23.94
CA HIS A 203 26.92 8.22 24.56
C HIS A 203 25.48 7.88 25.00
N ARG A 204 24.99 6.65 24.81
CA ARG A 204 23.62 6.18 25.18
C ARG A 204 23.25 6.21 26.68
N LYS A 205 24.10 6.74 27.57
CA LYS A 205 23.82 6.94 29.00
C LYS A 205 24.14 8.36 29.49
N GLY A 206 24.60 9.27 28.61
CA GLY A 206 24.96 10.64 28.97
C GLY A 206 23.75 11.58 29.02
N SER A 207 23.95 12.81 29.52
CA SER A 207 22.90 13.85 29.56
C SER A 207 22.36 14.22 28.17
N SER A 208 23.23 14.19 27.15
CA SER A 208 22.89 14.46 25.73
C SER A 208 22.12 13.34 25.01
N TRP A 209 21.62 12.34 25.74
CA TRP A 209 20.85 11.20 25.22
C TRP A 209 19.78 11.53 24.17
N PRO A 210 18.98 12.62 24.28
CA PRO A 210 17.97 12.93 23.26
C PRO A 210 18.57 13.19 21.88
N PHE A 211 19.70 13.92 21.80
CA PHE A 211 20.39 14.20 20.55
C PHE A 211 21.04 12.95 19.95
N VAL A 212 21.56 12.04 20.80
CA VAL A 212 22.08 10.73 20.38
C VAL A 212 20.98 9.93 19.68
N TRP A 213 19.78 9.86 20.26
CA TRP A 213 18.65 9.15 19.65
C TRP A 213 18.10 9.87 18.42
N GLY A 214 17.98 11.20 18.43
CA GLY A 214 17.62 11.98 17.25
C GLY A 214 18.55 11.71 16.06
N PHE A 215 19.86 11.67 16.30
CA PHE A 215 20.85 11.32 15.27
C PHE A 215 20.73 9.87 14.79
N ILE A 216 20.43 8.92 15.67
CA ILE A 216 20.18 7.52 15.28
C ILE A 216 18.92 7.40 14.43
N PHE A 217 17.83 8.08 14.79
CA PHE A 217 16.61 8.10 13.98
C PHE A 217 16.85 8.75 12.61
N PHE A 218 17.59 9.85 12.56
CA PHE A 218 18.02 10.48 11.32
C PHE A 218 18.86 9.52 10.45
N ALA A 219 19.91 8.90 11.00
CA ALA A 219 20.78 8.01 10.23
C ALA A 219 20.04 6.74 9.72
N LEU A 220 19.13 6.18 10.53
CA LEU A 220 18.27 5.09 10.08
C LEU A 220 17.25 5.55 9.03
N PHE A 221 16.67 6.73 9.18
CA PHE A 221 15.72 7.29 8.21
C PHE A 221 16.41 7.57 6.86
N ALA A 222 17.55 8.26 6.86
CA ALA A 222 18.38 8.49 5.67
C ALA A 222 18.71 7.16 4.99
N PHE A 223 19.15 6.14 5.74
CA PHE A 223 19.37 4.82 5.15
C PHE A 223 18.09 4.22 4.51
N PHE A 224 16.97 4.15 5.24
CA PHE A 224 15.75 3.47 4.75
C PHE A 224 14.87 4.26 3.77
N VAL A 225 15.06 5.57 3.65
CA VAL A 225 14.21 6.47 2.84
C VAL A 225 15.00 7.23 1.77
N GLU A 226 16.32 7.41 1.92
CA GLU A 226 17.15 8.14 0.96
C GLU A 226 18.09 7.23 0.16
N LEU A 227 18.66 6.21 0.80
CA LEU A 227 19.49 5.20 0.13
C LEU A 227 18.65 4.05 -0.44
N VAL A 228 17.79 3.45 0.39
CA VAL A 228 17.07 2.22 0.03
C VAL A 228 16.16 2.37 -1.19
N PRO A 229 15.37 3.45 -1.41
CA PRO A 229 14.53 3.57 -2.61
C PRO A 229 15.28 3.61 -3.95
N TYR A 230 16.61 3.84 -3.94
CA TYR A 230 17.46 3.96 -5.12
C TYR A 230 18.36 2.74 -5.35
N LEU A 231 18.10 1.62 -4.66
CA LEU A 231 18.69 0.32 -5.00
C LEU A 231 18.00 -0.23 -6.27
N PRO A 232 18.70 -0.41 -7.41
CA PRO A 232 18.10 -0.61 -8.75
C PRO A 232 17.28 -1.90 -8.95
N SER A 233 17.15 -2.76 -7.94
CA SER A 233 16.23 -3.91 -8.00
C SER A 233 15.67 -4.38 -6.64
N TYR A 234 16.33 -4.07 -5.52
CA TYR A 234 15.95 -4.60 -4.19
C TYR A 234 15.44 -3.56 -3.18
N GLY A 235 15.44 -2.27 -3.54
CA GLY A 235 15.12 -1.17 -2.63
C GLY A 235 13.76 -1.28 -1.94
N GLY A 236 12.69 -1.39 -2.74
CA GLY A 236 11.33 -1.53 -2.23
C GLY A 236 11.19 -2.72 -1.26
N TYR A 237 11.71 -3.88 -1.65
CA TYR A 237 11.61 -5.12 -0.87
C TYR A 237 12.24 -4.99 0.52
N VAL A 238 13.48 -4.48 0.62
CA VAL A 238 14.14 -4.29 1.92
C VAL A 238 13.35 -3.35 2.82
N ARG A 239 12.84 -2.23 2.28
CA ARG A 239 12.01 -1.27 3.03
C ARG A 239 10.74 -1.91 3.57
N TYR A 240 10.01 -2.64 2.73
CA TYR A 240 8.75 -3.27 3.13
C TYR A 240 8.96 -4.45 4.09
N ILE A 241 9.99 -5.29 3.89
CA ILE A 241 10.31 -6.39 4.80
C ILE A 241 10.65 -5.87 6.19
N VAL A 242 11.52 -4.85 6.30
CA VAL A 242 11.87 -4.25 7.60
C VAL A 242 10.66 -3.56 8.23
N GLY A 243 9.83 -2.86 7.44
CA GLY A 243 8.58 -2.26 7.92
C GLY A 243 7.59 -3.30 8.48
N ILE A 244 7.42 -4.43 7.80
CA ILE A 244 6.58 -5.55 8.23
C ILE A 244 7.14 -6.15 9.53
N LEU A 245 8.45 -6.41 9.62
CA LEU A 245 9.08 -6.93 10.83
C LEU A 245 8.90 -5.99 12.03
N LEU A 246 9.14 -4.69 11.86
CA LEU A 246 8.92 -3.68 12.90
C LEU A 246 7.45 -3.61 13.34
N THR A 247 6.52 -3.73 12.40
CA THR A 247 5.08 -3.72 12.69
C THR A 247 4.64 -4.98 13.43
N VAL A 248 5.12 -6.17 13.03
CA VAL A 248 4.82 -7.45 13.70
C VAL A 248 5.41 -7.48 15.11
N ILE A 249 6.66 -7.04 15.28
CA ILE A 249 7.32 -6.99 16.59
C ILE A 249 6.64 -5.95 17.49
N GLY A 250 6.44 -4.72 16.99
CA GLY A 250 5.76 -3.65 17.71
C GLY A 250 4.34 -4.02 18.11
N GLY A 251 3.57 -4.62 17.20
CA GLY A 251 2.23 -5.13 17.44
C GLY A 251 2.21 -6.23 18.50
N ARG A 252 3.10 -7.23 18.42
CA ARG A 252 3.28 -8.27 19.45
C ARG A 252 3.55 -7.66 20.83
N TYR A 253 4.46 -6.69 20.93
CA TYR A 253 4.76 -6.03 22.21
C TYR A 253 3.60 -5.19 22.73
N ALA A 254 2.89 -4.45 21.87
CA ALA A 254 1.74 -3.64 22.24
C ALA A 254 0.57 -4.50 22.73
N ILE A 255 0.23 -5.57 22.00
CA ILE A 255 -0.81 -6.53 22.39
C ILE A 255 -0.46 -7.20 23.72
N ALA A 256 0.78 -7.71 23.86
CA ALA A 256 1.22 -8.33 25.12
C ALA A 256 1.29 -7.35 26.30
N ALA A 257 1.51 -6.05 26.06
CA ALA A 257 1.43 -5.03 27.09
C ALA A 257 -0.02 -4.73 27.51
N LEU A 258 -0.93 -4.65 26.54
CA LEU A 258 -2.37 -4.44 26.78
C LEU A 258 -3.01 -5.64 27.51
N GLN A 259 -2.67 -6.86 27.11
CA GLN A 259 -3.12 -8.09 27.78
C GLN A 259 -2.68 -8.11 29.25
N ARG A 260 -1.39 -7.89 29.53
CA ARG A 260 -0.88 -7.78 30.92
C ARG A 260 -1.52 -6.65 31.73
N TYR A 261 -1.98 -5.57 31.09
CA TYR A 261 -2.73 -4.51 31.76
C TYR A 261 -4.15 -4.96 32.12
N LEU A 262 -4.86 -5.59 31.18
CA LEU A 262 -6.21 -6.13 31.40
C LEU A 262 -6.23 -7.28 32.42
N GLU A 263 -5.22 -8.16 32.41
CA GLU A 263 -5.04 -9.22 33.41
C GLU A 263 -4.88 -8.65 34.82
N ARG A 264 -4.08 -7.59 34.98
CA ARG A 264 -3.92 -6.88 36.26
C ARG A 264 -5.23 -6.24 36.72
N GLN A 265 -6.02 -5.64 35.81
CA GLN A 265 -7.33 -5.11 36.17
C GLN A 265 -8.28 -6.22 36.65
N LYS A 266 -8.39 -7.33 35.92
CA LYS A 266 -9.21 -8.48 36.32
C LYS A 266 -8.81 -9.06 37.67
N ALA A 267 -7.50 -9.15 37.95
CA ALA A 267 -6.98 -9.59 39.24
C ALA A 267 -7.36 -8.62 40.39
N VAL A 268 -7.37 -7.31 40.14
CA VAL A 268 -7.83 -6.30 41.12
C VAL A 268 -9.34 -6.42 41.35
N GLU A 269 -10.15 -6.64 40.31
CA GLU A 269 -11.60 -6.82 40.43
C GLU A 269 -11.98 -8.07 41.25
N ALA A 270 -11.16 -9.13 41.22
CA ALA A 270 -11.41 -10.39 41.94
C ALA A 270 -11.05 -10.38 43.45
N LEU A 271 -10.28 -9.39 43.93
CA LEU A 271 -9.86 -9.29 45.34
C LEU A 271 -10.99 -8.78 46.26
N PRO A 272 -11.08 -9.20 47.54
CA PRO A 272 -12.11 -8.72 48.45
C PRO A 272 -11.89 -7.25 48.87
N ASP A 273 -13.00 -6.53 49.10
CA ASP A 273 -13.04 -5.06 49.29
C ASP A 273 -12.15 -4.53 50.42
N THR A 274 -11.95 -5.31 51.49
CA THR A 274 -11.13 -4.92 52.65
C THR A 274 -9.63 -5.00 52.39
N GLN A 275 -9.20 -5.82 51.42
CA GLN A 275 -7.82 -5.92 50.96
C GLN A 275 -7.54 -4.88 49.86
N ARG A 276 -8.47 -4.71 48.89
CA ARG A 276 -8.37 -3.67 47.84
C ARG A 276 -8.07 -2.28 48.40
N ARG A 277 -8.68 -1.88 49.53
CA ARG A 277 -8.43 -0.56 50.14
C ARG A 277 -7.04 -0.39 50.78
N LYS A 278 -6.33 -1.47 51.12
CA LYS A 278 -5.04 -1.41 51.82
C LYS A 278 -3.85 -1.21 50.87
N GLU A 279 -3.96 -1.72 49.65
CA GLU A 279 -2.88 -1.68 48.63
C GLU A 279 -2.97 -0.48 47.67
N MET A 280 -4.10 0.23 47.64
CA MET A 280 -4.32 1.34 46.71
C MET A 280 -3.56 2.62 47.08
N ASP A 281 -2.84 3.17 46.10
CA ASP A 281 -2.15 4.46 46.25
C ASP A 281 -3.14 5.62 46.44
N TYR A 282 -2.91 6.37 47.52
CA TYR A 282 -3.70 7.51 47.96
C TYR A 282 -3.88 8.57 46.87
N ASP A 283 -2.79 8.93 46.20
CA ASP A 283 -2.80 10.00 45.19
C ASP A 283 -3.54 9.56 43.92
N LEU A 284 -3.46 8.27 43.57
CA LEU A 284 -4.19 7.70 42.44
C LEU A 284 -5.71 7.63 42.72
N ALA A 285 -6.10 7.22 43.93
CA ALA A 285 -7.50 7.14 44.32
C ALA A 285 -8.17 8.53 44.31
N GLN A 286 -7.51 9.55 44.86
CA GLN A 286 -8.02 10.93 44.83
C GLN A 286 -8.08 11.51 43.41
N ALA A 287 -7.09 11.25 42.56
CA ALA A 287 -7.09 11.72 41.18
C ALA A 287 -8.19 11.08 40.32
N ARG A 288 -8.62 9.84 40.63
CA ARG A 288 -9.75 9.16 39.98
C ARG A 288 -11.10 9.69 40.46
N LEU A 289 -11.28 9.83 41.78
CA LEU A 289 -12.49 10.43 42.37
C LEU A 289 -12.74 11.85 41.86
N ALA A 290 -11.71 12.69 41.78
CA ALA A 290 -11.82 14.05 41.22
C ALA A 290 -12.26 14.10 39.75
N LYS A 291 -12.21 12.97 39.03
CA LYS A 291 -12.66 12.83 37.64
C LYS A 291 -13.98 12.06 37.50
N ASN A 292 -14.69 11.78 38.60
CA ASN A 292 -15.89 10.95 38.62
C ASN A 292 -15.63 9.51 38.11
N VAL A 293 -14.46 8.95 38.43
CA VAL A 293 -14.05 7.59 38.08
C VAL A 293 -13.83 6.77 39.34
N CYS A 294 -14.39 5.55 39.39
CA CYS A 294 -14.18 4.63 40.50
C CYS A 294 -12.69 4.26 40.61
N PRO A 295 -12.05 4.40 41.78
CA PRO A 295 -10.66 4.01 41.96
C PRO A 295 -10.40 2.52 41.68
N GLY A 296 -11.35 1.64 42.00
CA GLY A 296 -11.23 0.18 41.85
C GLY A 296 -11.47 -0.32 40.43
N CYS A 297 -12.71 -0.21 39.92
CA CYS A 297 -13.09 -0.76 38.61
C CYS A 297 -12.91 0.21 37.42
N GLU A 298 -12.38 1.41 37.65
CA GLU A 298 -12.06 2.43 36.62
C GLU A 298 -13.24 2.89 35.72
N ARG A 299 -14.47 2.50 36.06
CA ARG A 299 -15.71 2.96 35.42
C ARG A 299 -16.11 4.34 35.93
N ALA A 300 -16.83 5.09 35.10
CA ALA A 300 -17.46 6.34 35.51
C ALA A 300 -18.51 6.09 36.61
N VAL A 301 -18.62 7.00 37.57
CA VAL A 301 -19.61 6.98 38.66
C VAL A 301 -20.03 8.42 38.90
N ASP A 302 -21.33 8.73 38.95
CA ASP A 302 -21.73 10.10 39.28
C ASP A 302 -21.54 10.39 40.78
N LEU A 303 -20.66 11.36 41.06
CA LEU A 303 -20.34 11.82 42.41
C LEU A 303 -20.85 13.25 42.66
N LYS A 304 -21.47 13.90 41.66
CA LYS A 304 -21.96 15.28 41.74
C LYS A 304 -23.16 15.43 42.67
N ASP A 305 -23.96 14.37 42.82
CA ASP A 305 -25.14 14.32 43.69
C ASP A 305 -24.82 14.44 45.20
N GLY A 306 -23.54 14.33 45.57
CA GLY A 306 -23.09 14.42 46.97
C GLY A 306 -23.53 13.26 47.88
N LYS A 307 -24.29 12.29 47.35
CA LYS A 307 -24.92 11.16 48.09
C LYS A 307 -24.31 9.79 47.74
N THR A 308 -23.61 9.66 46.62
CA THR A 308 -23.08 8.40 46.11
C THR A 308 -21.86 7.92 46.92
N ASP A 309 -22.12 7.21 48.02
CA ASP A 309 -21.08 6.74 48.96
C ASP A 309 -20.43 5.41 48.54
N PHE A 310 -21.09 4.62 47.70
CA PHE A 310 -20.60 3.33 47.18
C PHE A 310 -20.64 3.30 45.65
N CYS A 311 -19.72 2.56 45.02
CA CYS A 311 -19.70 2.38 43.58
C CYS A 311 -20.76 1.35 43.12
N PRO A 312 -21.71 1.71 42.25
CA PRO A 312 -22.77 0.81 41.80
C PRO A 312 -22.26 -0.35 40.92
N HIS A 313 -21.03 -0.28 40.42
CA HIS A 313 -20.44 -1.31 39.55
C HIS A 313 -19.58 -2.34 40.28
N CYS A 314 -19.11 -2.08 41.49
CA CYS A 314 -18.16 -2.97 42.19
C CYS A 314 -18.27 -2.98 43.72
N GLY A 315 -19.30 -2.35 44.32
CA GLY A 315 -19.52 -2.35 45.77
C GLY A 315 -18.53 -1.49 46.59
N LEU A 316 -17.46 -0.99 45.97
CA LEU A 316 -16.41 -0.26 46.68
C LEU A 316 -16.94 1.06 47.29
N CYS A 317 -16.80 1.21 48.61
CA CYS A 317 -17.05 2.48 49.31
C CYS A 317 -16.07 3.55 48.82
N LEU A 318 -16.62 4.65 48.32
CA LEU A 318 -15.90 5.81 47.79
C LEU A 318 -15.82 6.92 48.84
N PHE A 319 -16.87 7.09 49.64
CA PHE A 319 -16.98 8.10 50.69
C PHE A 319 -17.50 7.48 51.98
N ASP A 320 -16.91 7.87 53.10
CA ASP A 320 -17.30 7.52 54.46
C ASP A 320 -17.53 8.80 55.28
N ARG A 321 -18.04 8.68 56.50
CA ARG A 321 -18.20 9.80 57.42
C ARG A 321 -17.12 9.77 58.49
N CYS A 322 -16.59 10.93 58.87
CA CYS A 322 -15.64 11.02 59.97
C CYS A 322 -16.34 10.68 61.30
N GLY A 323 -15.81 9.69 62.04
CA GLY A 323 -16.36 9.32 63.36
C GLY A 323 -16.25 10.41 64.44
N HIS A 324 -15.49 11.48 64.21
CA HIS A 324 -15.33 12.59 65.15
C HIS A 324 -16.24 13.80 64.83
N CYS A 325 -16.30 14.23 63.57
CA CYS A 325 -17.06 15.43 63.16
C CYS A 325 -18.23 15.14 62.19
N SER A 326 -18.53 13.86 61.91
CA SER A 326 -19.57 13.37 60.97
C SER A 326 -19.44 13.78 59.50
N THR A 327 -18.49 14.65 59.14
CA THR A 327 -18.30 15.14 57.77
C THR A 327 -18.01 14.00 56.78
N ARG A 328 -18.71 14.00 55.65
CA ARG A 328 -18.48 13.11 54.51
C ARG A 328 -17.09 13.37 53.91
N LYS A 329 -16.20 12.37 53.94
CA LYS A 329 -14.84 12.40 53.37
C LYS A 329 -14.66 11.23 52.41
N SER A 330 -13.60 11.24 51.60
CA SER A 330 -13.28 10.06 50.80
C SER A 330 -12.82 8.92 51.70
N ALA A 331 -13.26 7.70 51.42
CA ALA A 331 -12.88 6.50 52.20
C ALA A 331 -11.37 6.20 52.13
N PHE A 332 -10.68 6.81 51.17
CA PHE A 332 -9.21 6.76 50.99
C PHE A 332 -8.48 7.91 51.70
N ALA A 333 -9.18 8.88 52.30
CA ALA A 333 -8.58 10.00 53.01
C ALA A 333 -7.76 9.52 54.23
N ARG A 334 -6.47 9.90 54.33
CA ARG A 334 -5.63 9.58 55.51
C ARG A 334 -6.04 10.37 56.75
N TYR A 335 -6.53 11.59 56.55
CA TYR A 335 -7.00 12.53 57.56
C TYR A 335 -8.33 13.14 57.10
N CYS A 336 -9.21 13.51 58.03
CA CYS A 336 -10.38 14.30 57.68
C CYS A 336 -9.96 15.71 57.23
N PHE A 337 -10.46 16.15 56.07
CA PHE A 337 -10.17 17.49 55.55
C PHE A 337 -10.84 18.63 56.34
N ALA A 338 -11.82 18.31 57.20
CA ALA A 338 -12.56 19.30 58.00
C ALA A 338 -11.99 19.47 59.42
N CYS A 339 -11.63 18.37 60.11
CA CYS A 339 -11.15 18.41 61.50
C CYS A 339 -9.70 17.91 61.70
N GLY A 340 -9.02 17.45 60.65
CA GLY A 340 -7.63 16.95 60.73
C GLY A 340 -7.45 15.57 61.39
N THR A 341 -8.46 15.02 62.08
CA THR A 341 -8.38 13.70 62.72
C THR A 341 -8.01 12.60 61.73
N GLU A 342 -7.12 11.70 62.11
CA GLU A 342 -6.74 10.55 61.30
C GLU A 342 -7.93 9.62 61.02
N ALA A 343 -7.97 9.05 59.81
CA ALA A 343 -8.99 8.08 59.46
C ALA A 343 -8.56 6.68 59.92
N ARG A 344 -9.30 6.09 60.88
CA ARG A 344 -9.16 4.66 61.20
C ARG A 344 -9.42 3.85 59.93
N ARG A 345 -8.42 3.08 59.51
CA ARG A 345 -8.50 2.26 58.29
C ARG A 345 -9.14 0.91 58.60
N GLY A 346 -10.47 0.82 58.45
CA GLY A 346 -11.08 -0.46 58.07
C GLY A 346 -12.26 -0.99 58.87
N ASP A 347 -13.05 -0.15 59.55
CA ASP A 347 -14.37 -0.56 60.05
C ASP A 347 -15.47 0.02 59.14
N ALA A 348 -16.38 -0.82 58.68
CA ALA A 348 -17.61 -0.38 58.05
C ALA A 348 -18.58 0.13 59.15
N PRO A 349 -19.49 1.06 58.85
CA PRO A 349 -20.56 1.38 59.80
C PRO A 349 -21.49 0.18 59.91
N ASP A 350 -21.66 -0.35 61.12
CA ASP A 350 -22.69 -1.35 61.40
C ASP A 350 -24.06 -0.82 60.98
N ALA A 351 -24.76 -1.59 60.14
CA ALA A 351 -26.15 -1.34 59.84
C ALA A 351 -26.95 -1.61 61.12
N GLY A 352 -27.56 -0.57 61.69
CA GLY A 352 -28.23 -0.65 62.98
C GLY A 352 -29.37 -1.66 63.00
N LEU A 353 -29.19 -2.77 63.72
CA LEU A 353 -30.28 -3.58 64.23
C LEU A 353 -30.66 -3.06 65.62
N THR A 354 -31.88 -2.55 65.75
CA THR A 354 -32.49 -2.26 67.06
C THR A 354 -32.82 -3.56 67.78
N PRO A 355 -32.50 -3.71 69.07
CA PRO A 355 -32.93 -4.88 69.84
C PRO A 355 -34.43 -4.78 70.15
N ALA A 356 -35.20 -5.79 69.75
CA ALA A 356 -36.59 -5.97 70.20
C ALA A 356 -36.61 -6.56 71.62
N PRO A 357 -37.55 -6.16 72.50
CA PRO A 357 -37.65 -6.68 73.86
C PRO A 357 -38.26 -8.09 73.90
N ALA A 358 -38.00 -8.80 75.00
CA ALA A 358 -38.24 -10.23 75.15
C ALA A 358 -39.72 -10.64 75.22
N ALA A 359 -40.00 -11.86 74.73
CA ALA A 359 -41.21 -12.64 75.02
C ALA A 359 -40.81 -14.04 75.53
N ALA A 360 -41.69 -14.67 76.30
CA ALA A 360 -41.32 -15.73 77.25
C ALA A 360 -41.16 -17.14 76.68
N ALA A 361 -40.60 -18.02 77.52
CA ALA A 361 -40.19 -19.39 77.20
C ALA A 361 -41.34 -20.40 77.03
N ALA A 362 -41.09 -21.40 76.19
CA ALA A 362 -41.59 -22.77 76.35
C ALA A 362 -40.50 -23.74 75.84
N ALA A 363 -40.33 -24.89 76.52
CA ALA A 363 -39.23 -25.83 76.29
C ALA A 363 -39.75 -27.18 75.72
N PRO A 364 -38.99 -28.30 75.68
CA PRO A 364 -38.54 -28.90 74.44
C PRO A 364 -39.15 -30.28 74.16
N THR A 365 -38.81 -30.91 73.03
CA THR A 365 -38.86 -32.39 72.86
C THR A 365 -37.94 -32.88 71.74
N ASP A 366 -37.29 -34.02 71.98
CA ASP A 366 -36.30 -34.65 71.09
C ASP A 366 -36.90 -35.38 69.87
N ARG A 367 -36.14 -35.43 68.76
CA ARG A 367 -35.77 -36.72 68.11
C ARG A 367 -34.74 -36.60 66.97
N ALA A 368 -33.66 -37.37 67.11
CA ALA A 368 -32.92 -38.06 66.04
C ALA A 368 -33.27 -39.58 66.14
N PRO A 369 -32.88 -40.51 65.23
CA PRO A 369 -31.88 -40.48 64.15
C PRO A 369 -32.53 -40.82 62.76
N ASP A 370 -31.94 -41.40 61.69
CA ASP A 370 -30.63 -42.07 61.39
C ASP A 370 -30.31 -41.95 59.86
N PRO A 371 -29.12 -42.34 59.35
CA PRO A 371 -28.66 -42.00 57.99
C PRO A 371 -28.70 -43.12 56.90
N ALA A 372 -28.33 -42.71 55.67
CA ALA A 372 -27.79 -43.51 54.55
C ALA A 372 -28.80 -44.30 53.66
N PRO A 373 -28.40 -44.84 52.48
CA PRO A 373 -27.13 -44.69 51.73
C PRO A 373 -27.31 -44.22 50.26
N ALA A 374 -26.18 -44.12 49.54
CA ALA A 374 -26.10 -43.79 48.11
C ALA A 374 -26.56 -44.93 47.17
N LEU A 375 -26.92 -44.57 45.93
CA LEU A 375 -26.95 -45.48 44.78
C LEU A 375 -26.37 -44.80 43.53
N SER A 376 -25.85 -45.63 42.62
CA SER A 376 -24.96 -45.28 41.50
C SER A 376 -25.63 -45.53 40.14
N ALA A 377 -24.90 -45.21 39.05
CA ALA A 377 -25.26 -45.33 37.62
C ALA A 377 -26.27 -44.28 37.09
N ALA A 378 -26.23 -43.87 35.81
CA ALA A 378 -25.58 -44.50 34.65
C ALA A 378 -24.87 -43.52 33.68
N SER A 379 -24.25 -44.11 32.65
CA SER A 379 -23.30 -43.53 31.67
C SER A 379 -23.95 -42.76 30.50
N PRO A 380 -23.18 -42.16 29.57
CA PRO A 380 -23.63 -41.03 28.74
C PRO A 380 -24.33 -41.41 27.42
N ALA A 381 -25.08 -40.45 26.87
CA ALA A 381 -25.54 -40.44 25.48
C ALA A 381 -24.57 -39.64 24.59
N ALA A 382 -24.28 -40.18 23.41
CA ALA A 382 -23.42 -39.61 22.37
C ALA A 382 -24.21 -38.68 21.41
N PRO A 383 -23.57 -37.98 20.45
CA PRO A 383 -24.16 -36.83 19.76
C PRO A 383 -25.05 -37.20 18.57
N SER A 384 -25.89 -36.25 18.15
CA SER A 384 -26.71 -36.33 16.95
C SER A 384 -26.33 -35.24 15.94
N ALA A 385 -26.02 -35.68 14.71
CA ALA A 385 -26.13 -35.01 13.40
C ALA A 385 -25.67 -33.54 13.28
#